data_AF-A0A6C0JS51-F1
#
_entry.id   AF-A0A6C0JS51-F1
#
_cell.length_a   1.000
_cell.length_b   1.000
_cell.length_c   1.000
_cell.angle_alpha   90.00
_cell.angle_beta   90.00
_cell.angle_gamma   90.00
#
_symmetry.space_group_name_H-M   'P 1'
#
loop_
_entity.id
_entity.type
_entity.pdbx_description
1 polymer ?
#
loop_
_entity_poly.entity_id
_entity_poly.type
_entity_poly.pdbx_seq_one_letter_code
_entity_poly.pdbx_strand_id
1 'polypeptide(L)'
;MTNEFYPFEIDVSEFARRSKKIVTVHCQFAVAPTCPGVRTIQYDSARKSIENNDGKYKCRFCSTFLQRVSNDNKFDNITTNTDNEFFPFEIDVSELTYGSNKRVNVHCEFAVSPICSGIRTIQYRSVRKSMLKYDGKYKCSTCVNFLSRGRNHSSCKYKTVDDSLMKNIDSEEKAYFLGWIASDGYINKEYISIKIHKNDIKMIETLRDFICKELPLFYRTSGENCVGFKINSKEMVEDMCRHLKIKPGKKSRTVGFPDLDSDKLTLAFIRGLFDGDGTLTPLAGNNNQRACSIASISETMKKSIKIFFSKFDIYCYISPDKVNFCGVNSLNFLKGIYTNAKPHLVLARKFARYQLHLKWLPKKDQSKKVKATKPATKAATKPATKAATKSATKKPTSKPTTKPATKNRH
;
A
#
# COMPACT_ATOMS: atom_id res chain seq x y z
N MET A 1 -9.58 67.71 36.63
CA MET A 1 -10.33 66.44 36.49
C MET A 1 -10.10 65.96 35.08
N THR A 2 -9.42 64.83 34.95
CA THR A 2 -8.74 64.34 33.75
C THR A 2 -9.73 63.88 32.68
N ASN A 3 -9.52 64.40 31.48
CA ASN A 3 -10.21 64.09 30.23
C ASN A 3 -10.16 62.57 29.97
N GLU A 4 -11.25 61.85 30.22
CA GLU A 4 -11.39 60.46 29.78
C GLU A 4 -11.31 60.43 28.25
N PHE A 5 -10.34 59.68 27.73
CA PHE A 5 -9.94 59.65 26.32
C PHE A 5 -11.14 59.52 25.36
N TYR A 6 -11.49 60.62 24.71
CA TYR A 6 -12.45 60.68 23.62
C TYR A 6 -11.94 59.83 22.43
N PRO A 7 -12.71 58.86 21.90
CA PRO A 7 -12.19 57.88 20.95
C PRO A 7 -12.03 58.41 19.52
N PHE A 8 -12.56 59.60 19.20
CA PHE A 8 -12.54 60.18 17.86
C PHE A 8 -11.51 61.31 17.75
N GLU A 9 -10.92 61.48 16.57
CA GLU A 9 -9.98 62.59 16.29
C GLU A 9 -10.68 63.92 15.99
N ILE A 10 -12.00 63.89 15.75
CA ILE A 10 -12.82 65.06 15.44
C ILE A 10 -14.02 65.12 16.38
N ASP A 11 -14.56 66.31 16.63
CA ASP A 11 -15.82 66.43 17.35
C ASP A 11 -16.98 65.83 16.54
N VAL A 12 -17.65 64.85 17.15
CA VAL A 12 -18.81 64.15 16.59
C VAL A 12 -20.12 64.46 17.34
N SER A 13 -20.13 65.46 18.21
CA SER A 13 -21.29 65.88 19.02
C SER A 13 -22.56 66.13 18.20
N GLU A 14 -22.43 66.69 17.00
CA GLU A 14 -23.53 66.99 16.08
C GLU A 14 -23.96 65.80 15.18
N PHE A 15 -23.31 64.64 15.29
CA PHE A 15 -23.54 63.54 14.36
C PHE A 15 -24.75 62.70 14.78
N ALA A 16 -25.80 62.75 13.95
CA ALA A 16 -27.01 61.95 14.16
C ALA A 16 -26.76 60.43 14.11
N ARG A 17 -27.61 59.65 14.82
CA ARG A 17 -27.66 58.18 14.70
C ARG A 17 -27.85 57.79 13.22
N ARG A 18 -27.17 56.72 12.76
CA ARG A 18 -27.12 56.27 11.35
C ARG A 18 -26.38 57.20 10.37
N SER A 19 -25.65 58.21 10.86
CA SER A 19 -24.80 59.02 9.99
C SER A 19 -23.74 58.15 9.28
N LYS A 20 -23.65 58.33 7.96
CA LYS A 20 -22.66 57.69 7.09
C LYS A 20 -21.35 58.49 6.99
N LYS A 21 -21.21 59.58 7.74
CA LYS A 21 -19.96 60.36 7.79
C LYS A 21 -18.79 59.44 8.19
N ILE A 22 -17.65 59.66 7.57
CA ILE A 22 -16.42 58.91 7.85
C ILE A 22 -15.69 59.62 8.97
N VAL A 23 -15.23 58.86 9.96
CA VAL A 23 -14.51 59.34 11.13
C VAL A 23 -13.27 58.49 11.36
N THR A 24 -12.22 59.11 11.90
CA THR A 24 -11.05 58.40 12.42
C THR A 24 -11.27 58.14 13.90
N VAL A 25 -11.11 56.88 14.30
CA VAL A 25 -11.39 56.41 15.66
C VAL A 25 -10.25 55.51 16.17
N HIS A 26 -9.83 55.75 17.41
CA HIS A 26 -8.80 55.00 18.11
C HIS A 26 -9.40 53.78 18.79
N CYS A 27 -8.79 52.61 18.58
CA CYS A 27 -9.18 51.40 19.29
C CYS A 27 -8.57 51.40 20.69
N GLN A 28 -9.43 51.57 21.69
CA GLN A 28 -9.02 51.69 23.09
C GLN A 28 -8.76 50.34 23.78
N PHE A 29 -8.98 49.22 23.08
CA PHE A 29 -8.66 47.89 23.59
C PHE A 29 -7.24 47.48 23.26
N ALA A 30 -6.78 47.71 22.03
CA ALA A 30 -5.45 47.35 21.53
C ALA A 30 -4.91 45.93 21.85
N VAL A 31 -5.76 44.99 22.29
CA VAL A 31 -5.37 43.65 22.76
C VAL A 31 -5.00 42.66 21.66
N ALA A 32 -5.53 42.83 20.45
CA ALA A 32 -5.17 41.95 19.34
C ALA A 32 -3.79 42.34 18.79
N PRO A 33 -2.88 41.38 18.55
CA PRO A 33 -1.62 41.64 17.84
C PRO A 33 -1.81 42.21 16.42
N THR A 34 -3.01 42.06 15.84
CA THR A 34 -3.40 42.62 14.55
C THR A 34 -4.28 43.88 14.68
N CYS A 35 -4.36 44.48 15.87
CA CYS A 35 -5.06 45.74 16.05
C CYS A 35 -4.33 46.84 15.26
N PRO A 36 -5.00 47.59 14.39
CA PRO A 36 -4.38 48.69 13.65
C PRO A 36 -4.12 49.94 14.51
N GLY A 37 -4.56 49.95 15.78
CA GLY A 37 -4.51 51.11 16.67
C GLY A 37 -5.55 52.17 16.30
N VAL A 38 -5.54 52.64 15.05
CA VAL A 38 -6.42 53.68 14.53
C VAL A 38 -7.14 53.17 13.27
N ARG A 39 -8.41 53.54 13.08
CA ARG A 39 -9.15 53.21 11.85
C ARG A 39 -10.03 54.35 11.37
N THR A 40 -10.10 54.50 10.06
CA THR A 40 -11.08 55.36 9.39
C THR A 40 -12.28 54.52 8.96
N ILE A 41 -13.45 54.77 9.56
CA ILE A 41 -14.69 54.00 9.34
C ILE A 41 -15.93 54.92 9.37
N GLN A 42 -17.09 54.40 9.00
CA GLN A 42 -18.36 55.12 9.16
C GLN A 42 -18.70 55.32 10.64
N TYR A 43 -19.15 56.52 11.00
CA TYR A 43 -19.51 56.90 12.35
C TYR A 43 -20.52 55.94 12.99
N ASP A 44 -21.59 55.57 12.29
CA ASP A 44 -22.59 54.65 12.87
C ASP A 44 -22.01 53.27 13.23
N SER A 45 -20.98 52.81 12.49
CA SER A 45 -20.26 51.58 12.82
C SER A 45 -19.38 51.73 14.05
N ALA A 46 -18.71 52.88 14.20
CA ALA A 46 -17.91 53.21 15.37
C ALA A 46 -18.79 53.32 16.62
N ARG A 47 -19.89 54.09 16.52
CA ARG A 47 -20.90 54.30 17.57
C ARG A 47 -21.47 52.98 18.07
N LYS A 48 -21.93 52.11 17.17
CA LYS A 48 -22.45 50.77 17.54
C LYS A 48 -21.42 49.94 18.29
N SER A 49 -20.15 50.02 17.93
CA SER A 49 -19.10 49.32 18.67
C SER A 49 -18.93 49.93 20.06
N ILE A 50 -18.87 51.25 20.18
CA ILE A 50 -18.74 51.98 21.45
C ILE A 50 -19.90 51.66 22.41
N GLU A 51 -21.14 51.68 21.93
CA GLU A 51 -22.35 51.38 22.71
C GLU A 51 -22.35 49.94 23.24
N ASN A 52 -21.78 49.00 22.49
CA ASN A 52 -21.70 47.59 22.88
C ASN A 52 -20.46 47.27 23.75
N ASN A 53 -19.64 48.26 24.10
CA ASN A 53 -18.36 48.06 24.78
C ASN A 53 -18.08 49.16 25.81
N ASP A 54 -19.08 49.50 26.62
CA ASP A 54 -18.97 50.42 27.76
C ASP A 54 -18.31 51.77 27.42
N GLY A 55 -18.70 52.35 26.29
CA GLY A 55 -18.18 53.64 25.86
C GLY A 55 -16.80 53.59 25.20
N LYS A 56 -16.23 52.39 24.99
CA LYS A 56 -14.91 52.22 24.35
C LYS A 56 -15.00 51.64 22.94
N TYR A 57 -14.27 52.22 21.99
CA TYR A 57 -14.25 51.65 20.64
C TYR A 57 -13.39 50.39 20.56
N LYS A 58 -14.03 49.26 20.23
CA LYS A 58 -13.37 47.98 19.95
C LYS A 58 -13.33 47.71 18.44
N CYS A 59 -12.14 47.57 17.88
CA CYS A 59 -12.00 47.20 16.47
C CYS A 59 -12.34 45.71 16.26
N ARG A 60 -12.72 45.34 15.04
CA ARG A 60 -13.06 43.96 14.68
C ARG A 60 -11.96 42.95 15.03
N PHE A 61 -10.69 43.32 14.90
CA PHE A 61 -9.56 42.44 15.21
C PHE A 61 -9.47 42.14 16.71
N CYS A 62 -9.56 43.16 17.57
CA CYS A 62 -9.64 43.00 19.02
C CYS A 62 -10.87 42.18 19.42
N SER A 63 -12.01 42.41 18.76
CA SER A 63 -13.23 41.62 19.02
C SER A 63 -13.03 40.14 18.70
N THR A 64 -12.46 39.80 17.54
CA THR A 64 -12.20 38.40 17.16
C THR A 64 -11.12 37.76 18.03
N PHE A 65 -10.11 38.52 18.45
CA PHE A 65 -9.07 38.03 19.34
C PHE A 65 -9.64 37.68 20.73
N LEU A 66 -10.39 38.59 21.35
CA LEU A 66 -11.01 38.35 22.65
C LEU A 66 -12.01 37.20 22.62
N GLN A 67 -12.79 37.03 21.55
CA GLN A 67 -13.69 35.88 21.38
C GLN A 67 -12.95 34.53 21.32
N ARG A 68 -11.72 34.50 20.81
CA ARG A 68 -10.89 33.29 20.81
C ARG A 68 -10.31 33.03 22.19
N VAL A 69 -9.75 34.06 22.82
CA VAL A 69 -9.18 33.97 24.17
C VAL A 69 -10.24 33.56 25.20
N SER A 70 -11.48 34.05 25.10
CA SER A 70 -12.56 33.65 26.01
C SER A 70 -13.05 32.21 25.83
N ASN A 71 -12.80 31.58 24.67
CA ASN A 71 -13.17 30.19 24.41
C ASN A 71 -12.06 29.21 24.83
N ASP A 72 -10.82 29.70 24.94
CA ASP A 72 -9.66 28.94 25.38
C ASP A 72 -9.27 29.41 26.79
N ASN A 73 -9.78 28.74 27.85
CA ASN A 73 -9.41 28.96 29.26
C ASN A 73 -7.93 28.61 29.57
N LYS A 74 -6.97 29.12 28.79
CA LYS A 74 -5.52 28.95 28.95
C LYS A 74 -4.77 30.14 28.36
N PHE A 75 -4.83 31.29 29.01
CA PHE A 75 -3.87 32.37 28.78
C PHE A 75 -3.68 33.17 30.08
N ASP A 76 -3.16 32.51 31.11
CA ASP A 76 -2.41 33.20 32.16
C ASP A 76 -0.92 33.03 31.87
N ASN A 77 -0.21 34.16 31.90
CA ASN A 77 1.24 34.33 31.84
C ASN A 77 1.90 34.22 30.45
N ILE A 78 1.83 35.30 29.67
CA ILE A 78 3.00 35.73 28.89
C ILE A 78 3.71 36.79 29.72
N THR A 79 4.55 36.34 30.65
CA THR A 79 5.64 37.15 31.19
C THR A 79 6.70 37.31 30.10
N THR A 80 7.08 38.55 29.85
CA THR A 80 8.22 38.94 29.02
C THR A 80 9.51 38.37 29.61
N ASN A 81 9.89 37.16 29.21
CA ASN A 81 11.24 36.65 29.45
C ASN A 81 12.17 37.25 28.39
N THR A 82 13.04 38.13 28.85
CA THR A 82 14.13 38.75 28.12
C THR A 82 15.37 37.90 28.35
N ASP A 83 15.47 36.75 27.68
CA ASP A 83 16.69 35.96 27.69
C ASP A 83 16.89 35.31 26.31
N ASN A 84 17.71 35.97 25.46
CA ASN A 84 18.47 35.38 24.35
C ASN A 84 17.79 34.32 23.46
N GLU A 85 16.51 34.49 23.14
CA GLU A 85 15.87 33.67 22.11
C GLU A 85 16.24 34.19 20.72
N PHE A 86 16.81 33.28 19.93
CA PHE A 86 17.18 33.41 18.53
C PHE A 86 16.03 34.08 17.73
N PHE A 87 16.08 35.40 17.58
CA PHE A 87 15.08 36.11 16.78
C PHE A 87 15.22 35.63 15.33
N PRO A 88 14.13 35.20 14.68
CA PRO A 88 14.23 34.60 13.35
C PRO A 88 14.59 35.62 12.25
N PHE A 89 14.86 36.88 12.60
CA PHE A 89 15.11 37.98 11.68
C PHE A 89 16.54 38.50 11.83
N GLU A 90 17.21 38.78 10.71
CA GLU A 90 18.55 39.40 10.69
C GLU A 90 18.51 40.93 10.86
N ILE A 91 17.32 41.52 10.89
CA ILE A 91 17.11 42.96 11.03
C ILE A 91 16.11 43.24 12.14
N ASP A 92 16.21 44.42 12.75
CA ASP A 92 15.15 44.88 13.64
C ASP A 92 13.84 45.06 12.86
N VAL A 93 12.79 44.42 13.37
CA VAL A 93 11.43 44.43 12.82
C VAL A 93 10.42 45.09 13.76
N SER A 94 10.88 45.68 14.87
CA SER A 94 10.07 46.33 15.90
C SER A 94 9.12 47.40 15.33
N GLU A 95 9.60 48.18 14.36
CA GLU A 95 8.83 49.25 13.71
C GLU A 95 7.90 48.77 12.57
N LEU A 96 7.95 47.48 12.19
CA LEU A 96 7.18 46.97 11.06
C LEU A 96 5.76 46.57 11.46
N THR A 97 4.78 47.20 10.81
CA THR A 97 3.37 46.81 10.96
C THR A 97 3.10 45.44 10.34
N TYR A 98 2.09 44.73 10.87
CA TYR A 98 1.69 43.39 10.40
C TYR A 98 1.46 43.31 8.87
N GLY A 99 0.95 44.38 8.26
CA GLY A 99 0.67 44.47 6.83
C GLY A 99 1.87 44.83 5.95
N SER A 100 3.05 45.07 6.54
CA SER A 100 4.20 45.61 5.83
C SER A 100 4.66 44.72 4.67
N ASN A 101 4.88 45.37 3.52
CA ASN A 101 5.44 44.75 2.32
C ASN A 101 6.98 44.79 2.33
N LYS A 102 7.63 45.39 3.36
CA LYS A 102 9.09 45.44 3.48
C LYS A 102 9.63 44.02 3.47
N ARG A 103 10.68 43.78 2.68
CA ARG A 103 11.34 42.49 2.62
C ARG A 103 12.33 42.38 3.77
N VAL A 104 12.29 41.25 4.46
CA VAL A 104 13.16 40.94 5.60
C VAL A 104 13.83 39.61 5.33
N ASN A 105 15.06 39.45 5.83
CA ASN A 105 15.71 38.16 5.89
C ASN A 105 15.19 37.43 7.13
N VAL A 106 14.67 36.22 6.91
CA VAL A 106 14.14 35.38 7.97
C VAL A 106 14.71 33.97 7.89
N HIS A 107 15.10 33.41 9.03
CA HIS A 107 15.54 32.04 9.18
C HIS A 107 14.34 31.09 9.27
N CYS A 108 14.37 30.02 8.48
CA CYS A 108 13.41 28.92 8.55
C CYS A 108 13.80 27.97 9.68
N GLU A 109 13.10 28.07 10.80
CA GLU A 109 13.38 27.30 12.02
C GLU A 109 13.06 25.80 11.90
N PHE A 110 12.38 25.38 10.83
CA PHE A 110 12.05 23.98 10.62
C PHE A 110 13.15 23.20 9.90
N ALA A 111 13.78 23.80 8.89
CA ALA A 111 14.82 23.19 8.04
C ALA A 111 14.59 21.72 7.59
N VAL A 112 13.33 21.23 7.55
CA VAL A 112 13.02 19.80 7.32
C VAL A 112 13.21 19.32 5.87
N SER A 113 13.30 20.24 4.91
CA SER A 113 13.50 19.88 3.50
C SER A 113 14.99 19.86 3.18
N PRO A 114 15.51 18.84 2.47
CA PRO A 114 16.93 18.78 2.08
C PRO A 114 17.40 19.96 1.22
N ILE A 115 16.49 20.63 0.53
CA ILE A 115 16.75 21.80 -0.32
C ILE A 115 16.32 23.11 0.34
N CYS A 116 16.14 23.12 1.67
CA CYS A 116 15.86 24.35 2.41
C CYS A 116 17.10 25.25 2.40
N SER A 117 16.92 26.50 1.99
CA SER A 117 18.00 27.51 1.97
C SER A 117 18.40 28.01 3.36
N GLY A 118 17.70 27.61 4.42
CA GLY A 118 17.83 28.19 5.76
C GLY A 118 17.23 29.59 5.82
N ILE A 119 17.85 30.56 5.13
CA ILE A 119 17.43 31.97 5.10
C ILE A 119 16.58 32.27 3.87
N ARG A 120 15.60 33.16 4.02
CA ARG A 120 14.71 33.64 2.95
C ARG A 120 14.51 35.14 3.06
N THR A 121 14.65 35.85 1.94
CA THR A 121 14.27 37.27 1.83
C THR A 121 12.85 37.40 1.30
N ILE A 122 11.87 37.66 2.18
CA ILE A 122 10.44 37.76 1.80
C ILE A 122 9.73 38.91 2.52
N GLN A 123 8.52 39.27 2.07
CA GLN A 123 7.72 40.32 2.69
C GLN A 123 7.36 39.97 4.15
N TYR A 124 7.51 40.94 5.07
CA TYR A 124 7.25 40.76 6.50
C TYR A 124 5.82 40.23 6.78
N ARG A 125 4.81 40.76 6.08
CA ARG A 125 3.42 40.24 6.18
C ARG A 125 3.30 38.73 5.93
N SER A 126 4.13 38.18 5.04
CA SER A 126 4.11 36.75 4.70
C SER A 126 4.83 35.92 5.77
N VAL A 127 5.88 36.46 6.39
CA VAL A 127 6.54 35.85 7.55
C VAL A 127 5.55 35.75 8.71
N ARG A 128 4.89 36.86 9.05
CA ARG A 128 3.91 36.92 10.15
C ARG A 128 2.75 35.95 9.95
N LYS A 129 2.22 35.83 8.73
CA LYS A 129 1.19 34.82 8.41
C LYS A 129 1.68 33.38 8.66
N SER A 130 2.95 33.09 8.36
CA SER A 130 3.55 31.78 8.63
C SER A 130 3.72 31.56 10.13
N MET A 131 4.28 32.52 10.87
CA MET A 131 4.47 32.44 12.33
C MET A 131 3.14 32.25 13.07
N LEU A 132 2.08 32.96 12.68
CA LEU A 132 0.73 32.76 13.25
C LEU A 132 0.19 31.34 13.03
N LYS A 133 0.58 30.69 11.93
CA LYS A 133 0.16 29.32 11.61
C LYS A 133 1.01 28.27 12.33
N TYR A 134 2.25 28.59 12.68
CA TYR A 134 3.22 27.63 13.20
C TYR A 134 3.80 28.07 14.56
N ASP A 135 2.92 28.56 15.44
CA ASP A 135 3.24 28.83 16.86
C ASP A 135 4.47 29.73 17.05
N GLY A 136 4.45 30.89 16.39
CA GLY A 136 5.55 31.85 16.45
C GLY A 136 6.72 31.52 15.53
N LYS A 137 6.81 30.32 14.96
CA LYS A 137 7.97 29.91 14.15
C LYS A 137 7.81 30.16 12.66
N TYR A 138 8.85 30.63 11.99
CA TYR A 138 8.80 30.78 10.53
C TYR A 138 9.10 29.45 9.82
N LYS A 139 8.14 28.98 9.02
CA LYS A 139 8.32 27.85 8.08
C LYS A 139 8.33 28.36 6.65
N CYS A 140 9.41 28.11 5.91
CA CYS A 140 9.52 28.51 4.50
C CYS A 140 8.62 27.65 3.59
N SER A 141 8.26 28.18 2.41
CA SER A 141 7.39 27.50 1.45
C SER A 141 7.95 26.15 0.98
N THR A 142 9.27 26.01 0.87
CA THR A 142 9.93 24.73 0.54
C THR A 142 9.65 23.67 1.61
N CYS A 143 9.82 24.00 2.89
CA CYS A 143 9.50 23.10 4.01
C CYS A 143 8.00 22.82 4.11
N VAL A 144 7.14 23.81 3.85
CA VAL A 144 5.69 23.60 3.79
C VAL A 144 5.34 22.59 2.69
N ASN A 145 5.85 22.77 1.48
CA ASN A 145 5.59 21.86 0.36
C ASN A 145 6.14 20.46 0.61
N PHE A 146 7.34 20.36 1.18
CA PHE A 146 7.95 19.09 1.56
C PHE A 146 7.07 18.30 2.53
N LEU A 147 6.56 18.95 3.59
CA LEU A 147 5.64 18.36 4.56
C LEU A 147 4.22 18.17 4.03
N SER A 148 3.87 18.71 2.86
CA SER A 148 2.52 18.63 2.30
C SER A 148 2.39 17.53 1.23
N ARG A 149 3.42 16.73 0.99
CA ARG A 149 3.46 15.76 -0.12
C ARG A 149 3.94 14.39 0.33
N GLY A 150 3.48 13.36 -0.39
CA GLY A 150 3.94 11.98 -0.26
C GLY A 150 3.90 11.46 1.18
N ARG A 151 4.98 10.78 1.58
CA ARG A 151 5.14 10.20 2.93
C ARG A 151 5.33 11.23 4.04
N ASN A 152 5.71 12.47 3.70
CA ASN A 152 5.90 13.54 4.67
C ASN A 152 4.59 14.20 5.12
N HIS A 153 3.50 13.97 4.38
CA HIS A 153 2.19 14.51 4.73
C HIS A 153 1.72 13.98 6.09
N SER A 154 1.15 14.86 6.92
CA SER A 154 0.72 14.52 8.29
C SER A 154 -0.34 13.41 8.32
N SER A 155 -1.19 13.32 7.30
CA SER A 155 -2.18 12.24 7.17
C SER A 155 -1.59 10.89 6.70
N CYS A 156 -0.33 10.85 6.27
CA CYS A 156 0.32 9.60 5.90
C CYS A 156 0.60 8.77 7.15
N LYS A 157 -0.08 7.64 7.29
CA LYS A 157 0.07 6.74 8.45
C LYS A 157 1.35 5.91 8.37
N TYR A 158 1.67 5.39 7.18
CA TYR A 158 2.79 4.45 6.97
C TYR A 158 3.96 5.18 6.31
N LYS A 159 4.74 5.88 7.15
CA LYS A 159 5.89 6.71 6.73
C LYS A 159 7.14 5.89 6.40
N THR A 160 7.22 4.66 6.90
CA THR A 160 8.36 3.74 6.72
C THR A 160 8.35 2.99 5.40
N VAL A 161 7.27 3.07 4.61
CA VAL A 161 7.21 2.45 3.28
C VAL A 161 8.21 3.14 2.36
N ASP A 162 9.13 2.35 1.80
CA ASP A 162 10.00 2.79 0.71
C ASP A 162 9.25 2.74 -0.62
N ASP A 163 8.89 3.92 -1.14
CA ASP A 163 8.20 4.07 -2.43
C ASP A 163 9.06 3.62 -3.62
N SER A 164 10.40 3.63 -3.47
CA SER A 164 11.36 3.28 -4.52
C SER A 164 11.79 1.81 -4.49
N LEU A 165 11.25 1.01 -3.56
CA LEU A 165 11.63 -0.39 -3.32
C LEU A 165 11.60 -1.24 -4.60
N MET A 166 10.67 -0.94 -5.49
CA MET A 166 10.42 -1.70 -6.72
C MET A 166 11.00 -1.08 -7.98
N LYS A 167 11.80 -0.01 -7.84
CA LYS A 167 12.46 0.67 -8.97
C LYS A 167 13.32 -0.29 -9.79
N ASN A 168 14.11 -1.12 -9.10
CA ASN A 168 14.89 -2.20 -9.71
C ASN A 168 14.53 -3.54 -9.07
N ILE A 169 14.54 -4.62 -9.86
CA ILE A 169 14.26 -5.98 -9.38
C ILE A 169 15.60 -6.72 -9.27
N ASP A 170 16.36 -6.37 -8.25
CA ASP A 170 17.76 -6.77 -8.03
C ASP A 170 17.93 -7.88 -6.97
N SER A 171 16.82 -8.37 -6.40
CA SER A 171 16.82 -9.36 -5.33
C SER A 171 15.73 -10.40 -5.51
N GLU A 172 15.93 -11.57 -4.88
CA GLU A 172 15.01 -12.68 -4.92
C GLU A 172 13.63 -12.31 -4.36
N GLU A 173 13.60 -11.56 -3.26
CA GLU A 173 12.40 -11.04 -2.61
C GLU A 173 11.59 -10.15 -3.56
N LYS A 174 12.24 -9.18 -4.23
CA LYS A 174 11.58 -8.28 -5.19
C LYS A 174 11.03 -9.04 -6.39
N ALA A 175 11.81 -9.97 -6.94
CA ALA A 175 11.36 -10.78 -8.08
C ALA A 175 10.18 -11.69 -7.69
N TYR A 176 10.26 -12.34 -6.53
CA TYR A 176 9.17 -13.16 -6.00
C TYR A 176 7.90 -12.36 -5.75
N PHE A 177 8.03 -11.17 -5.16
CA PHE A 177 6.92 -10.23 -4.96
C PHE A 177 6.30 -9.80 -6.30
N LEU A 178 7.11 -9.45 -7.30
CA LEU A 178 6.65 -9.13 -8.66
C LEU A 178 5.84 -10.29 -9.28
N GLY A 179 6.26 -11.53 -9.03
CA GLY A 179 5.53 -12.73 -9.44
C GLY A 179 4.14 -12.84 -8.81
N TRP A 180 4.03 -12.53 -7.52
CA TRP A 180 2.73 -12.46 -6.83
C TRP A 180 1.84 -11.34 -7.36
N ILE A 181 2.43 -10.19 -7.72
CA ILE A 181 1.67 -9.11 -8.36
C ILE A 181 1.19 -9.54 -9.75
N ALA A 182 1.98 -10.30 -10.50
CA ALA A 182 1.61 -10.82 -11.81
C ALA A 182 0.47 -11.86 -11.74
N SER A 183 0.34 -12.61 -10.64
CA SER A 183 -0.74 -13.59 -10.38
C SER A 183 -1.94 -12.98 -9.64
N ASP A 184 -1.98 -13.07 -8.32
CA ASP A 184 -3.11 -12.68 -7.45
C ASP A 184 -3.13 -11.19 -7.11
N GLY A 185 -2.15 -10.42 -7.58
CA GLY A 185 -2.10 -8.98 -7.37
C GLY A 185 -3.24 -8.21 -8.07
N TYR A 186 -3.48 -7.00 -7.61
CA TYR A 186 -4.31 -6.00 -8.27
C TYR A 186 -3.58 -4.66 -8.23
N ILE A 187 -3.56 -3.97 -9.37
CA ILE A 187 -2.92 -2.66 -9.53
C ILE A 187 -3.98 -1.70 -10.04
N ASN A 188 -4.17 -0.58 -9.35
CA ASN A 188 -4.88 0.58 -9.90
C ASN A 188 -3.97 1.80 -9.90
N LYS A 189 -4.52 2.98 -10.21
CA LYS A 189 -3.72 4.22 -10.35
C LYS A 189 -3.10 4.73 -9.05
N GLU A 190 -3.52 4.21 -7.89
CA GLU A 190 -3.16 4.74 -6.58
C GLU A 190 -2.48 3.71 -5.69
N TYR A 191 -2.80 2.43 -5.87
CA TYR A 191 -2.41 1.36 -4.98
C TYR A 191 -2.20 0.02 -5.67
N ILE A 192 -1.45 -0.82 -4.98
CA ILE A 192 -1.28 -2.24 -5.24
C ILE A 192 -1.92 -3.00 -4.10
N SER A 193 -2.54 -4.15 -4.37
CA SER A 193 -3.05 -5.04 -3.33
C SER A 193 -2.89 -6.49 -3.72
N ILE A 194 -2.67 -7.35 -2.73
CA ILE A 194 -2.69 -8.80 -2.88
C ILE A 194 -3.76 -9.32 -1.93
N LYS A 195 -4.62 -10.23 -2.41
CA LYS A 195 -5.68 -10.85 -1.63
C LYS A 195 -5.78 -12.32 -2.01
N ILE A 196 -5.58 -13.20 -1.04
CA ILE A 196 -5.65 -14.66 -1.23
C ILE A 196 -6.50 -15.30 -0.13
N HIS A 197 -6.70 -16.61 -0.21
CA HIS A 197 -7.47 -17.36 0.78
C HIS A 197 -6.79 -17.34 2.16
N LYS A 198 -7.58 -17.25 3.24
CA LYS A 198 -7.09 -17.12 4.63
C LYS A 198 -6.16 -18.25 5.07
N ASN A 199 -6.28 -19.45 4.49
CA ASN A 199 -5.38 -20.58 4.78
C ASN A 199 -3.91 -20.29 4.46
N ASP A 200 -3.65 -19.33 3.57
CA ASP A 200 -2.31 -18.93 3.14
C ASP A 200 -1.86 -17.60 3.81
N ILE A 201 -2.44 -17.24 4.97
CA ILE A 201 -2.17 -15.98 5.69
C ILE A 201 -0.69 -15.70 5.94
N LYS A 202 0.11 -16.73 6.27
CA LYS A 202 1.55 -16.58 6.51
C LYS A 202 2.28 -16.02 5.29
N MET A 203 1.83 -16.33 4.08
CA MET A 203 2.38 -15.77 2.85
C MET A 203 1.99 -14.30 2.71
N ILE A 204 0.74 -13.94 3.02
CA ILE A 204 0.31 -12.54 3.05
C ILE A 204 1.11 -11.72 4.07
N GLU A 205 1.36 -12.25 5.27
CA GLU A 205 2.21 -11.62 6.28
C GLU A 205 3.63 -11.44 5.75
N THR A 206 4.21 -12.45 5.10
CA THR A 206 5.56 -12.38 4.53
C THR A 206 5.66 -11.30 3.44
N LEU A 207 4.71 -11.27 2.49
CA LEU A 207 4.67 -10.29 1.42
C LEU A 207 4.42 -8.87 1.94
N ARG A 208 3.60 -8.73 3.00
CA ARG A 208 3.34 -7.45 3.65
C ARG A 208 4.57 -6.95 4.41
N ASP A 209 5.20 -7.81 5.20
CA ASP A 209 6.38 -7.48 6.02
C ASP A 209 7.59 -7.14 5.16
N PHE A 210 7.72 -7.74 3.97
CA PHE A 210 8.71 -7.35 2.97
C PHE A 210 8.60 -5.87 2.55
N ILE A 211 7.38 -5.32 2.57
CA ILE A 211 7.11 -3.94 2.15
C ILE A 211 7.14 -3.00 3.36
N CYS A 212 6.34 -3.32 4.37
CA CYS A 212 6.18 -2.54 5.60
C CYS A 212 5.29 -3.32 6.57
N LYS A 213 5.87 -3.77 7.69
CA LYS A 213 5.21 -4.57 8.72
C LYS A 213 4.02 -3.84 9.36
N GLU A 214 4.02 -2.52 9.35
CA GLU A 214 2.95 -1.69 9.91
C GLU A 214 1.68 -1.66 9.04
N LEU A 215 1.74 -2.13 7.79
CA LEU A 215 0.56 -2.18 6.92
C LEU A 215 -0.51 -3.13 7.49
N PRO A 216 -1.78 -2.71 7.54
CA PRO A 216 -2.85 -3.52 8.08
C PRO A 216 -3.21 -4.64 7.09
N LEU A 217 -3.53 -5.80 7.65
CA LEU A 217 -4.23 -6.84 6.91
C LEU A 217 -5.73 -6.58 6.98
N PHE A 218 -6.40 -6.68 5.83
CA PHE A 218 -7.86 -6.69 5.77
C PHE A 218 -8.36 -8.11 5.59
N TYR A 219 -9.50 -8.41 6.23
CA TYR A 219 -10.15 -9.71 6.17
C TYR A 219 -11.53 -9.53 5.55
N ARG A 220 -11.87 -10.41 4.61
CA ARG A 220 -13.22 -10.50 4.07
C ARG A 220 -13.82 -11.83 4.53
N THR A 221 -14.85 -11.75 5.35
CA THR A 221 -15.58 -12.91 5.88
C THR A 221 -16.86 -13.20 5.09
N SER A 222 -17.38 -12.22 4.35
CA SER A 222 -18.56 -12.41 3.49
C SER A 222 -18.15 -12.91 2.10
N GLY A 223 -18.62 -14.12 1.76
CA GLY A 223 -18.43 -14.78 0.47
C GLY A 223 -17.16 -15.62 0.40
N GLU A 224 -16.02 -14.98 0.18
CA GLU A 224 -14.71 -15.64 0.08
C GLU A 224 -13.89 -15.31 1.33
N ASN A 225 -13.55 -16.34 2.12
CA ASN A 225 -12.72 -16.23 3.34
C ASN A 225 -11.28 -15.84 2.98
N CYS A 226 -11.09 -14.56 2.70
CA CYS A 226 -9.88 -14.00 2.10
C CYS A 226 -9.20 -13.01 3.04
N VAL A 227 -7.88 -12.94 2.93
CA VAL A 227 -7.02 -11.99 3.64
C VAL A 227 -6.11 -11.30 2.62
N GLY A 228 -5.80 -10.03 2.87
CA GLY A 228 -4.94 -9.26 1.98
C GLY A 228 -4.41 -7.98 2.61
N PHE A 229 -3.57 -7.28 1.87
CA PHE A 229 -3.05 -5.97 2.24
C PHE A 229 -3.04 -5.03 1.03
N LYS A 230 -2.95 -3.73 1.29
CA LYS A 230 -2.93 -2.68 0.28
C LYS A 230 -1.78 -1.72 0.55
N ILE A 231 -1.07 -1.34 -0.51
CA ILE A 231 0.00 -0.34 -0.48
C ILE A 231 -0.41 0.81 -1.37
N ASN A 232 -0.54 2.01 -0.81
CA ASN A 232 -0.75 3.23 -1.58
C ASN A 232 0.62 3.84 -1.91
N SER A 233 1.04 3.70 -3.16
CA SER A 233 2.30 4.27 -3.69
C SER A 233 2.18 4.43 -5.20
N LYS A 234 2.24 5.66 -5.71
CA LYS A 234 2.21 5.92 -7.15
C LYS A 234 3.49 5.44 -7.83
N GLU A 235 4.63 5.61 -7.17
CA GLU A 235 5.94 5.17 -7.68
C GLU A 235 5.99 3.66 -7.83
N MET A 236 5.61 2.89 -6.80
CA MET A 236 5.54 1.43 -6.93
C MET A 236 4.53 0.97 -7.99
N VAL A 237 3.39 1.66 -8.14
CA VAL A 237 2.42 1.36 -9.21
C VAL A 237 3.07 1.54 -10.58
N GLU A 238 3.77 2.65 -10.81
CA GLU A 238 4.46 2.95 -12.06
C GLU A 238 5.57 1.92 -12.33
N ASP A 239 6.35 1.56 -11.32
CA ASP A 239 7.38 0.54 -11.41
C ASP A 239 6.82 -0.85 -11.73
N MET A 240 5.77 -1.28 -11.03
CA MET A 240 5.09 -2.55 -11.32
C MET A 240 4.56 -2.59 -12.75
N CYS A 241 3.91 -1.50 -13.18
CA CYS A 241 3.38 -1.39 -14.53
C CYS A 241 4.48 -1.45 -15.58
N ARG A 242 5.63 -0.79 -15.34
CA ARG A 242 6.81 -0.84 -16.21
C ARG A 242 7.39 -2.24 -16.30
N HIS A 243 7.68 -2.87 -15.17
CA HIS A 243 8.27 -4.23 -15.15
C HIS A 243 7.35 -5.27 -15.78
N LEU A 244 6.04 -5.19 -15.52
CA LEU A 244 5.04 -6.11 -16.08
C LEU A 244 4.51 -5.68 -17.45
N LYS A 245 4.98 -4.56 -18.02
CA LYS A 245 4.56 -4.06 -19.34
C LYS A 245 3.03 -3.89 -19.45
N ILE A 246 2.39 -3.36 -18.40
CA ILE A 246 0.93 -3.15 -18.30
C ILE A 246 0.55 -1.73 -17.92
N LYS A 247 -0.73 -1.41 -18.10
CA LYS A 247 -1.38 -0.24 -17.50
C LYS A 247 -2.20 -0.66 -16.27
N PRO A 248 -2.44 0.25 -15.30
CA PRO A 248 -3.29 -0.05 -14.15
C PRO A 248 -4.70 -0.51 -14.56
N GLY A 249 -5.29 -1.46 -13.82
CA GLY A 249 -6.61 -2.02 -14.09
C GLY A 249 -6.56 -3.51 -14.43
N LYS A 250 -7.33 -3.93 -15.45
CA LYS A 250 -7.40 -5.34 -15.85
C LYS A 250 -6.08 -5.80 -16.49
N LYS A 251 -5.33 -6.63 -15.76
CA LYS A 251 -4.01 -7.15 -16.19
C LYS A 251 -4.02 -8.55 -16.81
N SER A 252 -5.05 -9.36 -16.58
CA SER A 252 -5.02 -10.80 -16.87
C SER A 252 -4.68 -11.17 -18.32
N ARG A 253 -5.05 -10.33 -19.28
CA ARG A 253 -4.78 -10.53 -20.72
C ARG A 253 -3.51 -9.83 -21.22
N THR A 254 -3.00 -8.87 -20.47
CA THR A 254 -1.95 -7.94 -20.93
C THR A 254 -0.66 -8.06 -20.13
N VAL A 255 -0.66 -8.78 -19.00
CA VAL A 255 0.53 -8.98 -18.15
C VAL A 255 1.69 -9.53 -18.97
N GLY A 256 2.75 -8.76 -19.07
CA GLY A 256 3.97 -9.10 -19.78
C GLY A 256 4.98 -9.79 -18.87
N PHE A 257 5.88 -10.55 -19.50
CA PHE A 257 7.02 -11.14 -18.82
C PHE A 257 8.09 -10.05 -18.58
N PRO A 258 8.62 -9.93 -17.34
CA PRO A 258 9.58 -8.88 -17.00
C PRO A 258 10.95 -9.18 -17.59
N ASP A 259 11.71 -8.13 -17.89
CA ASP A 259 13.11 -8.23 -18.27
C ASP A 259 13.95 -8.15 -16.99
N LEU A 260 14.55 -9.29 -16.60
CA LEU A 260 15.30 -9.43 -15.35
C LEU A 260 16.75 -9.81 -15.64
N ASP A 261 17.67 -9.28 -14.83
CA ASP A 261 19.12 -9.34 -15.09
C ASP A 261 19.74 -10.75 -14.93
N SER A 262 19.00 -11.71 -14.39
CA SER A 262 19.51 -13.09 -14.25
C SER A 262 18.42 -14.16 -14.28
N ASP A 263 18.83 -15.38 -14.63
CA ASP A 263 17.99 -16.56 -14.55
C ASP A 263 17.52 -16.83 -13.11
N LYS A 264 18.34 -16.50 -12.09
CA LYS A 264 17.96 -16.64 -10.68
C LYS A 264 16.77 -15.75 -10.32
N LEU A 265 16.82 -14.48 -10.73
CA LEU A 265 15.71 -13.54 -10.54
C LEU A 265 14.47 -13.98 -11.34
N THR A 266 14.69 -14.48 -12.56
CA THR A 266 13.62 -14.99 -13.41
C THR A 266 12.92 -16.20 -12.80
N LEU A 267 13.68 -17.14 -12.23
CA LEU A 267 13.13 -18.28 -11.48
C LEU A 267 12.36 -17.83 -10.23
N ALA A 268 12.83 -16.81 -9.52
CA ALA A 268 12.12 -16.24 -8.37
C ALA A 268 10.79 -15.58 -8.76
N PHE A 269 10.77 -14.83 -9.87
CA PHE A 269 9.55 -14.28 -10.46
C PHE A 269 8.56 -15.38 -10.84
N ILE A 270 9.02 -16.39 -11.59
CA ILE A 270 8.19 -17.52 -11.99
C ILE A 270 7.69 -18.30 -10.77
N ARG A 271 8.49 -18.40 -9.69
CA ARG A 271 8.07 -19.01 -8.43
C ARG A 271 6.91 -18.24 -7.80
N GLY A 272 6.98 -16.91 -7.73
CA GLY A 272 5.87 -16.09 -7.21
C GLY A 272 4.61 -16.20 -8.07
N LEU A 273 4.77 -16.20 -9.39
CA LEU A 273 3.69 -16.42 -10.35
C LEU A 273 3.04 -17.80 -10.16
N PHE A 274 3.86 -18.84 -10.04
CA PHE A 274 3.41 -20.21 -9.79
C PHE A 274 2.80 -20.38 -8.41
N ASP A 275 3.31 -19.71 -7.38
CA ASP A 275 2.76 -19.79 -6.04
C ASP A 275 1.39 -19.13 -5.91
N GLY A 276 1.08 -18.12 -6.73
CA GLY A 276 -0.28 -17.61 -6.92
C GLY A 276 -1.13 -18.49 -7.85
N ASP A 277 -0.84 -18.46 -9.16
CA ASP A 277 -1.69 -19.03 -10.23
C ASP A 277 -1.32 -20.46 -10.67
N GLY A 278 -0.30 -21.04 -10.06
CA GLY A 278 0.13 -22.41 -10.36
C GLY A 278 -0.79 -23.49 -9.79
N THR A 279 -0.84 -24.63 -10.46
CA THR A 279 -1.54 -25.83 -10.02
C THR A 279 -0.61 -27.03 -10.13
N LEU A 280 -0.59 -27.87 -9.10
CA LEU A 280 -0.01 -29.22 -9.16
C LEU A 280 -1.13 -30.24 -9.12
N THR A 281 -1.05 -31.23 -10.01
CA THR A 281 -2.00 -32.35 -10.04
C THR A 281 -1.93 -33.14 -8.72
N PRO A 282 -3.07 -33.45 -8.09
CA PRO A 282 -3.09 -34.35 -6.93
C PRO A 282 -2.58 -35.74 -7.31
N LEU A 283 -1.72 -36.31 -6.47
CA LEU A 283 -1.18 -37.67 -6.65
C LEU A 283 -2.12 -38.77 -6.13
N ALA A 284 -3.41 -38.47 -6.00
CA ALA A 284 -4.41 -39.35 -5.41
C ALA A 284 -5.23 -40.09 -6.48
N GLY A 285 -5.77 -41.26 -6.12
CA GLY A 285 -6.70 -42.05 -6.94
C GLY A 285 -6.06 -42.71 -8.18
N ASN A 286 -6.71 -42.56 -9.33
CA ASN A 286 -6.26 -43.12 -10.61
C ASN A 286 -5.25 -42.21 -11.33
N ASN A 287 -4.93 -41.05 -10.77
CA ASN A 287 -4.05 -40.07 -11.40
C ASN A 287 -2.60 -40.50 -11.23
N ASN A 288 -2.04 -41.13 -12.27
CA ASN A 288 -0.68 -41.66 -12.27
C ASN A 288 0.30 -40.75 -13.04
N GLN A 289 0.01 -39.45 -13.12
CA GLN A 289 0.81 -38.49 -13.88
C GLN A 289 1.25 -37.32 -12.99
N ARG A 290 2.55 -37.03 -13.03
CA ARG A 290 3.10 -35.79 -12.52
C ARG A 290 2.80 -34.70 -13.54
N ALA A 291 2.03 -33.70 -13.15
CA ALA A 291 1.80 -32.53 -13.98
C ALA A 291 1.62 -31.30 -13.11
N CYS A 292 2.02 -30.17 -13.67
CA CYS A 292 1.76 -28.86 -13.10
C CYS A 292 1.52 -27.84 -14.21
N SER A 293 0.83 -26.77 -13.88
CA SER A 293 0.51 -25.71 -14.84
C SER A 293 0.55 -24.34 -14.19
N ILE A 294 0.84 -23.30 -14.97
CA ILE A 294 0.65 -21.89 -14.59
C ILE A 294 -0.55 -21.35 -15.37
N ALA A 295 -1.58 -20.85 -14.68
CA ALA A 295 -2.69 -20.18 -15.34
C ALA A 295 -2.27 -18.77 -15.82
N SER A 296 -2.57 -18.45 -17.07
CA SER A 296 -2.39 -17.12 -17.64
C SER A 296 -3.16 -16.99 -18.94
N ILE A 297 -3.91 -15.91 -19.12
CA ILE A 297 -4.57 -15.60 -20.40
C ILE A 297 -3.62 -14.80 -21.32
N SER A 298 -2.55 -14.23 -20.76
CA SER A 298 -1.57 -13.46 -21.53
C SER A 298 -0.72 -14.38 -22.41
N GLU A 299 -0.86 -14.24 -23.73
CA GLU A 299 -0.04 -14.98 -24.69
C GLU A 299 1.45 -14.63 -24.59
N THR A 300 1.78 -13.38 -24.30
CA THR A 300 3.17 -12.94 -24.16
C THR A 300 3.82 -13.59 -22.94
N MET A 301 3.12 -13.66 -21.82
CA MET A 301 3.57 -14.36 -20.60
C MET A 301 3.81 -15.85 -20.89
N LYS A 302 2.82 -16.54 -21.47
CA LYS A 302 2.90 -17.97 -21.76
C LYS A 302 4.06 -18.31 -22.70
N LYS A 303 4.24 -17.55 -23.78
CA LYS A 303 5.35 -17.75 -24.74
C LYS A 303 6.71 -17.50 -24.09
N SER A 304 6.83 -16.46 -23.27
CA SER A 304 8.09 -16.14 -22.59
C SER A 304 8.50 -17.21 -21.58
N ILE A 305 7.54 -17.74 -20.80
CA ILE A 305 7.80 -18.89 -19.90
C ILE A 305 8.31 -20.09 -20.70
N LYS A 306 7.67 -20.42 -21.83
CA LYS A 306 8.10 -21.52 -22.69
C LYS A 306 9.51 -21.32 -23.21
N ILE A 307 9.84 -20.13 -23.72
CA ILE A 307 11.17 -19.79 -24.24
C ILE A 307 12.21 -19.89 -23.12
N PHE A 308 11.92 -19.34 -21.94
CA PHE A 308 12.82 -19.37 -20.80
C PHE A 308 13.18 -20.81 -20.40
N PHE A 309 12.19 -21.68 -20.22
CA PHE A 309 12.44 -23.07 -19.83
C PHE A 309 13.07 -23.94 -20.92
N SER A 310 12.90 -23.57 -22.19
CA SER A 310 13.57 -24.26 -23.31
C SER A 310 15.09 -24.13 -23.23
N LYS A 311 15.62 -23.07 -22.61
CA LYS A 311 17.08 -22.91 -22.36
C LYS A 311 17.66 -23.96 -21.41
N PHE A 312 16.80 -24.61 -20.62
CA PHE A 312 17.18 -25.60 -19.62
C PHE A 312 16.71 -27.02 -20.01
N ASP A 313 16.37 -27.24 -21.28
CA ASP A 313 15.78 -28.49 -21.78
C ASP A 313 14.51 -28.92 -21.02
N ILE A 314 13.74 -27.94 -20.51
CA ILE A 314 12.46 -28.18 -19.85
C ILE A 314 11.33 -27.82 -20.82
N TYR A 315 10.68 -28.86 -21.34
CA TYR A 315 9.63 -28.69 -22.35
C TYR A 315 8.23 -28.57 -21.72
N CYS A 316 7.44 -27.64 -22.27
CA CYS A 316 6.05 -27.42 -21.89
C CYS A 316 5.17 -27.17 -23.12
N TYR A 317 3.86 -27.35 -22.99
CA TYR A 317 2.89 -26.98 -24.00
C TYR A 317 1.96 -25.87 -23.50
N ILE A 318 1.48 -25.05 -24.44
CA ILE A 318 0.61 -23.90 -24.16
C ILE A 318 -0.83 -24.30 -24.49
N SER A 319 -1.75 -24.12 -23.54
CA SER A 319 -3.20 -24.16 -23.75
C SER A 319 -3.76 -22.72 -23.81
N PRO A 320 -5.04 -22.52 -24.17
CA PRO A 320 -5.63 -21.17 -24.23
C PRO A 320 -5.48 -20.36 -22.93
N ASP A 321 -5.45 -21.02 -21.79
CA ASP A 321 -5.48 -20.43 -20.46
C ASP A 321 -4.28 -20.79 -19.57
N LYS A 322 -3.35 -21.65 -20.02
CA LYS A 322 -2.26 -22.17 -19.18
C LYS A 322 -0.98 -22.50 -19.94
N VAL A 323 0.14 -22.55 -19.20
CA VAL A 323 1.36 -23.29 -19.59
C VAL A 323 1.38 -24.59 -18.80
N ASN A 324 1.57 -25.72 -19.47
CA ASN A 324 1.46 -27.05 -18.87
C ASN A 324 2.80 -27.81 -18.98
N PHE A 325 3.21 -28.40 -17.86
CA PHE A 325 4.38 -29.26 -17.72
C PHE A 325 3.93 -30.64 -17.28
N CYS A 326 4.48 -31.68 -17.91
CA CYS A 326 4.11 -33.08 -17.65
C CYS A 326 5.34 -33.96 -17.41
N GLY A 327 5.15 -35.05 -16.68
CA GLY A 327 6.17 -36.08 -16.44
C GLY A 327 7.43 -35.52 -15.80
N VAL A 328 8.58 -35.81 -16.42
CA VAL A 328 9.90 -35.36 -15.95
C VAL A 328 10.04 -33.83 -16.05
N ASN A 329 9.48 -33.21 -17.10
CA ASN A 329 9.51 -31.75 -17.25
C ASN A 329 8.78 -31.02 -16.11
N SER A 330 7.69 -31.59 -15.60
CA SER A 330 7.00 -31.06 -14.42
C SER A 330 7.91 -31.06 -13.18
N LEU A 331 8.65 -32.14 -12.95
CA LEU A 331 9.62 -32.19 -11.85
C LEU A 331 10.79 -31.24 -12.05
N ASN A 332 11.35 -31.17 -13.26
CA ASN A 332 12.48 -30.28 -13.55
C ASN A 332 12.08 -28.82 -13.40
N PHE A 333 10.87 -28.44 -13.85
CA PHE A 333 10.29 -27.13 -13.60
C PHE A 333 10.19 -26.83 -12.10
N LEU A 334 9.55 -27.72 -11.32
CA LEU A 334 9.38 -27.51 -9.88
C LEU A 334 10.72 -27.47 -9.14
N LYS A 335 11.68 -28.31 -9.55
CA LYS A 335 13.05 -28.29 -9.05
C LYS A 335 13.72 -26.95 -9.35
N GLY A 336 13.58 -26.43 -10.57
CA GLY A 336 14.15 -25.14 -10.97
C GLY A 336 13.67 -23.99 -10.09
N ILE A 337 12.36 -23.92 -9.81
CA ILE A 337 11.81 -22.82 -9.01
C ILE A 337 12.06 -22.97 -7.50
N TYR A 338 12.18 -24.20 -6.97
CA TYR A 338 12.26 -24.44 -5.51
C TYR A 338 13.65 -24.80 -4.94
N THR A 339 14.62 -25.27 -5.72
CA THR A 339 15.88 -25.86 -5.19
C THR A 339 16.68 -24.91 -4.27
N ASN A 340 16.72 -23.62 -4.59
CA ASN A 340 17.46 -22.61 -3.82
C ASN A 340 16.55 -21.52 -3.27
N ALA A 341 15.25 -21.80 -3.16
CA ALA A 341 14.29 -20.82 -2.67
C ALA A 341 14.47 -20.60 -1.16
N LYS A 342 14.52 -19.33 -0.73
CA LYS A 342 14.48 -19.00 0.71
C LYS A 342 13.20 -19.58 1.34
N PRO A 343 13.23 -20.18 2.55
CA PRO A 343 12.07 -20.85 3.14
C PRO A 343 10.82 -19.97 3.34
N HIS A 344 10.98 -18.66 3.47
CA HIS A 344 9.85 -17.73 3.59
C HIS A 344 9.30 -17.28 2.21
N LEU A 345 10.03 -17.50 1.12
CA LEU A 345 9.63 -17.16 -0.25
C LEU A 345 9.04 -18.36 -1.01
N VAL A 346 8.32 -19.23 -0.30
CA VAL A 346 7.61 -20.37 -0.88
C VAL A 346 6.21 -20.48 -0.29
N LEU A 347 5.21 -20.76 -1.11
CA LEU A 347 3.88 -21.07 -0.60
C LEU A 347 3.85 -22.48 -0.02
N ALA A 348 3.76 -22.58 1.31
CA ALA A 348 3.86 -23.84 2.05
C ALA A 348 2.99 -24.97 1.49
N ARG A 349 1.74 -24.67 1.12
CA ARG A 349 0.80 -25.65 0.52
C ARG A 349 1.32 -26.25 -0.79
N LYS A 350 1.87 -25.43 -1.68
CA LYS A 350 2.38 -25.87 -2.99
C LYS A 350 3.74 -26.55 -2.85
N PHE A 351 4.60 -26.03 -1.98
CA PHE A 351 5.87 -26.65 -1.66
C PHE A 351 5.69 -28.05 -1.05
N ALA A 352 4.75 -28.23 -0.11
CA ALA A 352 4.43 -29.54 0.45
C ALA A 352 3.97 -30.54 -0.63
N ARG A 353 3.17 -30.10 -1.61
CA ARG A 353 2.79 -30.94 -2.75
C ARG A 353 3.98 -31.30 -3.62
N TYR A 354 4.89 -30.36 -3.89
CA TYR A 354 6.12 -30.65 -4.61
C TYR A 354 6.97 -31.73 -3.91
N GLN A 355 7.09 -31.66 -2.58
CA GLN A 355 7.79 -32.69 -1.79
C GLN A 355 7.16 -34.09 -1.95
N LEU A 356 5.83 -34.18 -2.06
CA LEU A 356 5.15 -35.43 -2.36
C LEU A 356 5.47 -35.92 -3.79
N HIS A 357 5.50 -35.03 -4.78
CA HIS A 357 5.87 -35.34 -6.16
C HIS A 357 7.29 -35.89 -6.29
N LEU A 358 8.24 -35.40 -5.49
CA LEU A 358 9.62 -35.93 -5.44
C LEU A 358 9.66 -37.38 -4.96
N LYS A 359 8.90 -37.71 -3.91
CA LYS A 359 8.87 -39.06 -3.30
C LYS A 359 8.02 -40.07 -4.07
N TRP A 360 7.17 -39.61 -4.98
CA TRP A 360 6.20 -40.44 -5.68
C TRP A 360 6.86 -41.43 -6.64
N LEU A 361 6.31 -42.64 -6.74
CA LEU A 361 6.71 -43.65 -7.72
C LEU A 361 5.47 -44.08 -8.53
N PRO A 362 5.57 -44.23 -9.86
CA PRO A 362 4.45 -44.68 -10.68
C PRO A 362 4.03 -46.11 -10.30
N LYS A 363 2.72 -46.42 -10.38
CA LYS A 363 2.16 -47.74 -10.02
C LYS A 363 2.86 -48.94 -10.69
N LYS A 364 3.41 -48.78 -11.91
CA LYS A 364 4.18 -49.81 -12.63
C LYS A 364 5.53 -50.16 -11.99
N ASP A 365 6.12 -49.26 -11.19
CA ASP A 365 7.37 -49.51 -10.46
C ASP A 365 7.13 -49.93 -8.99
N GLN A 366 5.97 -49.62 -8.43
CA GLN A 366 5.60 -50.10 -7.09
C GLN A 366 5.44 -51.63 -7.06
N SER A 367 4.99 -52.25 -8.15
CA SER A 367 4.88 -53.71 -8.29
C SER A 367 6.23 -54.42 -8.44
N LYS A 368 7.30 -53.70 -8.82
CA LYS A 368 8.67 -54.26 -8.89
C LYS A 368 9.32 -54.37 -7.51
N LYS A 369 8.98 -53.50 -6.55
CA LYS A 369 9.47 -53.57 -5.17
C LYS A 369 8.90 -54.76 -4.38
N VAL A 370 7.71 -55.25 -4.73
CA VAL A 370 7.07 -56.40 -4.04
C VAL A 370 7.67 -57.75 -4.47
N LYS A 371 8.55 -57.78 -5.48
CA LYS A 371 9.20 -59.01 -5.96
C LYS A 371 10.63 -59.25 -5.44
N ALA A 372 11.16 -58.37 -4.58
CA ALA A 372 12.44 -58.63 -3.92
C ALA A 372 12.20 -59.17 -2.49
N THR A 373 12.77 -60.35 -2.24
CA THR A 373 12.87 -61.09 -0.95
C THR A 373 11.61 -61.77 -0.40
N LYS A 374 11.40 -63.03 -0.79
CA LYS A 374 11.04 -64.08 0.18
C LYS A 374 12.30 -64.92 0.41
N PRO A 375 12.79 -65.07 1.66
CA PRO A 375 13.85 -66.04 1.95
C PRO A 375 13.30 -67.46 1.80
N ALA A 376 14.11 -68.34 1.22
CA ALA A 376 13.83 -69.77 1.14
C ALA A 376 13.90 -70.37 2.55
N THR A 377 12.75 -70.75 3.12
CA THR A 377 12.70 -71.62 4.29
C THR A 377 12.41 -73.05 3.85
N LYS A 378 13.36 -73.92 4.22
CA LYS A 378 13.37 -75.37 4.05
C LYS A 378 12.20 -76.05 4.76
N ALA A 379 11.97 -77.28 4.31
CA ALA A 379 10.94 -78.24 4.68
C ALA A 379 10.66 -78.45 6.18
N ALA A 380 9.40 -78.76 6.50
CA ALA A 380 9.02 -79.66 7.58
C ALA A 380 7.70 -80.37 7.22
N THR A 381 7.58 -81.58 7.73
CA THR A 381 6.78 -82.73 7.33
C THR A 381 5.30 -82.71 7.78
N LYS A 382 4.48 -83.49 7.05
CA LYS A 382 3.06 -83.90 7.23
C LYS A 382 2.73 -84.48 8.63
N PRO A 383 1.45 -84.61 9.09
CA PRO A 383 0.39 -85.44 8.45
C PRO A 383 -1.04 -84.84 8.47
N ALA A 384 -1.83 -84.90 7.39
CA ALA A 384 -2.78 -85.95 6.98
C ALA A 384 -4.03 -86.13 7.88
N THR A 385 -5.19 -85.64 7.40
CA THR A 385 -6.52 -86.24 7.63
C THR A 385 -7.42 -86.02 6.39
N LYS A 386 -8.16 -87.08 6.03
CA LYS A 386 -9.06 -87.22 4.88
C LYS A 386 -10.51 -86.89 5.27
N ALA A 387 -11.32 -86.42 4.30
CA ALA A 387 -12.70 -86.86 3.96
C ALA A 387 -13.35 -85.75 3.08
N ALA A 388 -13.63 -85.99 1.79
CA ALA A 388 -14.91 -86.47 1.21
C ALA A 388 -16.00 -85.35 1.24
N THR A 389 -16.81 -85.04 0.22
CA THR A 389 -17.21 -85.67 -1.04
C THR A 389 -18.10 -84.69 -1.84
N LYS A 390 -18.33 -84.98 -3.13
CA LYS A 390 -19.51 -84.62 -3.99
C LYS A 390 -19.62 -83.17 -4.50
N SER A 391 -20.10 -82.83 -5.69
CA SER A 391 -20.24 -83.42 -7.04
C SER A 391 -21.27 -82.56 -7.80
N ALA A 392 -21.07 -82.32 -9.11
CA ALA A 392 -22.11 -82.04 -10.13
C ALA A 392 -22.83 -80.65 -10.03
N THR A 393 -23.21 -79.90 -11.07
CA THR A 393 -23.37 -80.16 -12.52
C THR A 393 -23.72 -78.86 -13.29
N LYS A 394 -23.33 -78.82 -14.58
CA LYS A 394 -24.03 -78.27 -15.77
C LYS A 394 -24.33 -76.76 -15.98
N LYS A 395 -23.62 -76.23 -16.99
CA LYS A 395 -23.99 -75.28 -18.09
C LYS A 395 -25.28 -75.76 -18.85
N PRO A 396 -25.91 -75.06 -19.85
CA PRO A 396 -25.49 -73.85 -20.60
C PRO A 396 -26.62 -72.89 -21.12
N THR A 397 -26.23 -72.01 -22.08
CA THR A 397 -27.02 -71.32 -23.15
C THR A 397 -27.92 -70.15 -22.72
N SER A 398 -28.08 -69.02 -23.44
CA SER A 398 -27.89 -68.64 -24.85
C SER A 398 -27.90 -67.10 -25.04
N LYS A 399 -27.14 -66.58 -26.03
CA LYS A 399 -27.37 -65.32 -26.80
C LYS A 399 -28.51 -65.56 -27.83
N PRO A 400 -28.99 -64.63 -28.68
CA PRO A 400 -28.66 -63.21 -28.97
C PRO A 400 -29.94 -62.31 -28.86
N THR A 401 -29.99 -60.99 -29.12
CA THR A 401 -30.07 -60.31 -30.43
C THR A 401 -30.25 -58.78 -30.30
N THR A 402 -29.88 -58.07 -31.38
CA THR A 402 -30.40 -56.78 -31.92
C THR A 402 -30.09 -55.40 -31.29
N LYS A 403 -29.23 -54.67 -32.02
CA LYS A 403 -29.12 -53.20 -32.24
C LYS A 403 -30.44 -52.59 -32.82
N PRO A 404 -30.53 -51.27 -33.16
CA PRO A 404 -30.17 -50.02 -32.45
C PRO A 404 -31.25 -48.90 -32.63
N ALA A 405 -30.92 -47.67 -32.19
CA ALA A 405 -31.34 -46.36 -32.74
C ALA A 405 -32.41 -45.54 -32.01
N THR A 406 -32.02 -44.33 -31.57
CA THR A 406 -32.66 -43.01 -31.77
C THR A 406 -31.70 -41.94 -31.21
N LYS A 407 -31.07 -41.10 -32.03
CA LYS A 407 -31.50 -39.76 -32.51
C LYS A 407 -31.86 -38.75 -31.40
N ASN A 408 -30.90 -37.85 -31.16
CA ASN A 408 -30.96 -36.38 -31.29
C ASN A 408 -32.00 -35.51 -30.55
N ARG A 409 -31.44 -34.34 -30.15
CA ARG A 409 -32.02 -33.00 -29.87
C ARG A 409 -32.50 -32.74 -28.43
N HIS A 410 -31.69 -31.98 -27.68
CA HIS A 410 -31.81 -30.53 -27.62
C HIS A 410 -30.47 -29.85 -27.33
#